data_AF-A0A9E5QQ02-F1
#
_entry.id   AF-A0A9E5QQ02-F1
#
_cell.length_a   1.000
_cell.length_b   1.000
_cell.length_c   1.000
_cell.angle_alpha   90.00
_cell.angle_beta   90.00
_cell.angle_gamma   90.00
#
_symmetry.space_group_name_H-M   'P 1'
#
loop_
_entity.id
_entity.type
_entity.pdbx_description
1 polymer ?
#
loop_
_entity_poly.entity_id
_entity_poly.type
_entity_poly.pdbx_seq_one_letter_code
_entity_poly.pdbx_strand_id
1 'polypeptide(L)' 'QVPVEVPGDRGTALALRWLVQFSRSRAGRSMASKLANELMDAANETGNAIRRREETHRMAEANKAFAHYRY' A
#
# COMPACT_ATOMS: atom_id res chain seq x y z
N GLN A 1 4.84 -6.32 16.84
CA GLN A 1 5.53 -6.48 15.53
C GLN A 1 6.73 -5.54 15.53
N VAL A 2 7.87 -5.91 14.94
CA VAL A 2 9.05 -5.02 14.89
C VAL A 2 9.03 -4.22 13.58
N PRO A 3 8.87 -2.89 13.60
CA PRO A 3 8.88 -2.10 12.38
C PRO A 3 10.29 -2.03 11.78
N VAL A 4 10.37 -2.09 10.45
CA VAL A 4 11.62 -2.03 9.69
C VAL A 4 11.48 -0.97 8.62
N GLU A 5 12.52 -0.15 8.47
CA GLU A 5 12.58 0.86 7.41
C GLU A 5 12.66 0.18 6.04
N VAL A 6 11.88 0.69 5.09
CA VAL A 6 11.79 0.14 3.74
C VAL A 6 12.59 1.02 2.77
N PRO A 7 13.58 0.46 2.04
CA PRO A 7 14.30 1.21 1.01
C PRO A 7 13.37 1.68 -0.11
N GLY A 8 13.70 2.83 -0.73
CA GLY A 8 12.88 3.47 -1.77
C GLY A 8 12.47 2.53 -2.92
N ASP A 9 13.41 1.76 -3.47
CA ASP A 9 13.13 0.81 -4.56
C ASP A 9 12.10 -0.26 -4.17
N ARG A 10 12.21 -0.74 -2.92
CA ARG A 10 11.27 -1.72 -2.37
C ARG A 10 9.91 -1.07 -2.09
N GLY A 11 9.89 0.19 -1.69
CA GLY A 11 8.67 0.99 -1.56
C GLY A 11 7.89 1.08 -2.86
N THR A 12 8.57 1.39 -3.97
CA THR A 12 7.96 1.45 -5.31
C THR A 12 7.38 0.09 -5.73
N ALA A 13 8.14 -0.99 -5.53
CA ALA A 13 7.68 -2.34 -5.85
C ALA A 13 6.44 -2.76 -5.02
N LEU A 14 6.38 -2.36 -3.73
CA LEU A 14 5.23 -2.60 -2.87
C LEU A 14 4.01 -1.81 -3.31
N ALA A 15 4.18 -0.54 -3.68
CA ALA A 15 3.10 0.32 -4.18
C ALA A 15 2.47 -0.26 -5.46
N LEU A 16 3.29 -0.63 -6.44
CA LEU A 16 2.83 -1.27 -7.68
C LEU A 16 2.09 -2.59 -7.41
N ARG A 17 2.61 -3.40 -6.49
CA ARG A 17 1.98 -4.67 -6.11
C ARG A 17 0.59 -4.45 -5.50
N TRP A 18 0.44 -3.47 -4.60
CA TRP A 18 -0.85 -3.14 -4.00
C TRP A 18 -1.84 -2.61 -5.03
N LEU A 19 -1.42 -1.69 -5.91
CA LEU A 19 -2.29 -1.17 -6.98
C LEU A 19 -2.85 -2.30 -7.85
N VAL A 20 -2.00 -3.23 -8.30
CA VAL A 20 -2.43 -4.37 -9.10
C VAL A 20 -3.34 -5.32 -8.31
N GLN A 21 -3.00 -5.60 -7.05
CA GLN A 21 -3.80 -6.49 -6.19
C GLN A 21 -5.21 -5.93 -5.96
N PHE A 22 -5.33 -4.66 -5.57
CA PHE A 22 -6.63 -4.04 -5.31
C PHE A 22 -7.45 -3.83 -6.58
N SER A 23 -6.78 -3.50 -7.70
CA SER A 23 -7.43 -3.48 -9.01
C SER A 23 -8.04 -4.84 -9.39
N ARG A 24 -7.38 -5.96 -9.07
CA ARG A 24 -7.91 -7.31 -9.33
C ARG A 24 -9.14 -7.64 -8.49
N SER A 25 -9.16 -7.21 -7.22
CA SER A 25 -10.31 -7.42 -6.31
C SER A 25 -11.52 -6.54 -6.62
N ARG A 26 -11.35 -5.49 -7.45
CA ARG A 26 -12.42 -4.55 -7.78
C ARG A 26 -13.48 -5.18 -8.68
N ALA A 27 -14.75 -4.80 -8.49
CA ALA A 27 -15.83 -5.17 -9.39
C ALA A 27 -15.73 -4.40 -10.72
N GLY A 28 -16.03 -5.06 -11.84
CA GLY A 28 -15.96 -4.45 -13.18
C GLY A 28 -15.63 -5.47 -14.28
N ARG A 29 -15.84 -5.07 -15.54
CA ARG A 29 -15.68 -5.96 -16.71
C ARG A 29 -14.23 -6.23 -17.12
N SER A 30 -13.41 -5.18 -17.30
CA SER A 30 -12.04 -5.33 -17.81
C SER A 30 -11.00 -4.98 -16.76
N MET A 31 -9.85 -5.67 -16.78
CA MET A 31 -8.73 -5.36 -15.89
C MET A 31 -8.17 -3.96 -16.16
N ALA A 32 -8.18 -3.51 -17.42
CA ALA A 32 -7.74 -2.17 -17.81
C ALA A 32 -8.59 -1.08 -17.15
N SER A 33 -9.92 -1.21 -17.18
CA SER A 33 -10.83 -0.25 -16.54
C SER A 33 -10.68 -0.26 -15.02
N LYS A 34 -10.50 -1.43 -14.40
CA LYS A 34 -10.27 -1.53 -12.95
C LYS A 34 -8.97 -0.85 -12.53
N LEU A 35 -7.89 -1.06 -13.29
CA LEU A 35 -6.59 -0.46 -13.03
C LEU A 35 -6.62 1.06 -13.21
N ALA A 36 -7.23 1.55 -14.29
CA ALA A 36 -7.39 2.98 -14.52
C ALA A 36 -8.15 3.65 -13.36
N ASN A 37 -9.24 3.03 -12.90
CA ASN A 37 -10.01 3.55 -11.77
C ASN A 37 -9.19 3.55 -10.46
N GLU A 38 -8.45 2.48 -10.17
CA GLU A 38 -7.61 2.44 -8.96
C GLU A 38 -6.47 3.46 -9.02
N LEU A 39 -5.89 3.70 -10.19
CA LEU A 39 -4.87 4.74 -10.39
C LEU A 39 -5.45 6.15 -10.20
N MET A 40 -6.66 6.41 -10.71
CA MET A 40 -7.35 7.68 -10.51
C MET A 40 -7.70 7.89 -9.03
N ASP A 41 -8.19 6.86 -8.35
CA ASP A 41 -8.49 6.93 -6.91
C ASP A 41 -7.21 7.20 -6.12
N ALA A 42 -6.11 6.49 -6.43
CA ALA A 42 -4.82 6.68 -5.78
C ALA A 42 -4.22 8.07 -6.02
N ALA A 43 -4.40 8.65 -7.21
CA ALA A 43 -3.98 10.02 -7.53
C ALA A 43 -4.75 11.07 -6.71
N ASN A 44 -6.01 10.77 -6.36
CA ASN A 44 -6.83 11.59 -5.47
C ASN A 44 -6.62 11.25 -3.98
N GLU A 45 -5.56 10.51 -3.63
CA GLU A 45 -5.28 10.04 -2.26
C GLU A 45 -6.41 9.20 -1.64
N THR A 46 -7.16 8.49 -2.47
CA THR A 46 -8.26 7.61 -2.06
C THR A 46 -8.04 6.17 -2.55
N GLY A 47 -8.96 5.27 -2.22
CA GLY A 47 -8.92 3.88 -2.66
C GLY A 47 -8.21 2.94 -1.69
N ASN A 48 -8.23 1.64 -2.02
CA ASN A 48 -7.77 0.60 -1.12
C ASN A 48 -6.24 0.55 -1.05
N ALA A 49 -5.55 0.88 -2.15
CA ALA A 49 -4.09 0.97 -2.17
C ALA A 49 -3.56 2.04 -1.21
N ILE A 50 -4.17 3.23 -1.17
CA ILE A 50 -3.78 4.32 -0.26
C ILE A 50 -4.11 3.97 1.19
N ARG A 51 -5.31 3.43 1.44
CA ARG A 51 -5.69 2.97 2.79
C ARG A 51 -4.69 1.94 3.34
N ARG A 52 -4.22 1.01 2.50
CA ARG A 52 -3.20 0.03 2.90
C ARG A 52 -1.86 0.68 3.26
N ARG A 53 -1.44 1.70 2.50
CA ARG A 53 -0.24 2.50 2.82
C ARG A 53 -0.37 3.14 4.20
N GLU A 54 -1.49 3.81 4.46
CA GLU A 54 -1.76 4.49 5.73
C GLU A 54 -1.84 3.54 6.91
N GLU A 55 -2.57 2.43 6.77
CA GLU A 55 -2.64 1.38 7.79
C GLU A 55 -1.24 0.84 8.14
N THR A 56 -0.39 0.63 7.14
CA THR A 56 0.98 0.15 7.33
C THR A 56 1.83 1.18 8.07
N HIS A 57 1.73 2.46 7.71
CA HIS A 57 2.47 3.54 8.37
C HIS A 57 2.00 3.72 9.82
N ARG A 58 0.68 3.76 10.04
CA ARG A 58 0.09 3.87 11.39
C ARG A 58 0.50 2.69 12.28
N MET A 59 0.52 1.47 11.73
CA MET A 59 0.95 0.29 12.46
C MET A 59 2.45 0.34 12.79
N ALA A 60 3.27 0.90 11.91
CA ALA A 60 4.69 1.11 12.19
C ALA A 60 4.90 2.15 13.32
N GLU A 61 4.15 3.25 13.31
CA GLU A 61 4.19 4.26 14.38
C GLU A 61 3.73 3.70 15.73
N ALA A 62 2.62 2.95 15.74
CA ALA A 62 2.11 2.30 16.96
C ALA A 62 3.12 1.30 17.55
N ASN A 63 3.91 0.63 16.70
CA ASN A 63 4.95 -0.31 17.13
C ASN A 63 6.35 0.31 17.24
N LYS A 64 6.49 1.64 17.14
CA LYS A 64 7.78 2.33 17.18
C LYS A 64 8.59 2.00 18.43
N ALA A 65 7.90 1.77 19.55
CA ALA A 65 8.52 1.36 20.81
C ALA A 65 9.31 0.05 20.68
N PHE A 66 8.94 -0.87 19.77
CA PHE A 66 9.59 -2.16 19.56
C PHE A 66 10.73 -2.13 18.53
N ALA A 67 11.08 -0.97 17.99
CA ALA A 67 12.11 -0.84 16.96
C ALA A 67 13.51 -1.32 17.41
N HIS A 68 13.76 -1.32 18.72
CA HIS A 68 15.01 -1.77 19.32
C HIS A 68 15.19 -3.30 19.30
N TYR A 69 14.13 -4.09 19.12
CA TYR A 69 14.20 -5.56 18.98
C TYR A 69 14.65 -6.04 17.59
N ARG A 70 15.17 -5.13 16.75
CA ARG A 70 15.65 -5.44 15.39
C ARG A 70 17.05 -6.10 15.41
N TYR A 71 17.66 -6.23 16.59
CA TYR A 71 18.94 -6.90 16.87
C TYR A 71 18.85 -7.74 18.14
#